data_AF-A0A193KZA9-F1
#
_entry.id   AF-A0A193KZA9-F1
#
_cell.length_a   1.000
_cell.length_b   1.000
_cell.length_c   1.000
_cell.angle_alpha   90.00
_cell.angle_beta   90.00
_cell.angle_gamma   90.00
#
_symmetry.space_group_name_H-M   'P 1'
#
loop_
_entity.id
_entity.type
_entity.pdbx_description
1 polymer ?
#
loop_
_entity_poly.entity_id
_entity_poly.type
_entity_poly.pdbx_seq_one_letter_code
_entity_poly.pdbx_strand_id
1 'polypeptide(L)'
;MQWMTLISAVVGALIATASAAVLDRSRWRREQDDRLLGARRTLYGDYLTCLSEARNTFRGLARNHDMGPVERARTARDSFAPCYGVRYQMSITAASPVVTASEEAFRRLRDVRDLAAAGTLAGDEAYSGGRAEYEAALARLREAMRLDLGSHRVPSRRP
;
A
#
# COMPACT_ATOMS: atom_id res chain seq x y z
N MET A 1 -41.03 31.71 -40.27
CA MET A 1 -41.43 30.56 -39.42
C MET A 1 -40.43 29.39 -39.47
N GLN A 2 -40.00 28.88 -40.63
CA GLN A 2 -39.01 27.77 -40.74
C GLN A 2 -37.63 28.01 -40.11
N TRP A 3 -37.19 29.27 -40.01
CA TRP A 3 -35.86 29.58 -39.49
C TRP A 3 -35.75 29.38 -37.97
N MET A 4 -36.83 29.62 -37.21
CA MET A 4 -36.86 29.38 -35.75
C MET A 4 -36.80 27.89 -35.40
N THR A 5 -37.43 27.01 -36.19
CA THR A 5 -37.37 25.56 -35.98
C THR A 5 -35.99 24.98 -36.26
N LEU A 6 -35.29 25.48 -37.29
CA LEU A 6 -33.91 25.08 -37.57
C LEU A 6 -32.96 25.50 -36.44
N ILE A 7 -33.10 26.72 -35.91
CA ILE A 7 -32.30 27.17 -34.76
C ILE A 7 -32.56 26.32 -33.53
N SER A 8 -33.82 26.01 -33.25
CA SER A 8 -34.20 25.20 -32.08
C SER A 8 -33.64 23.77 -32.17
N ALA A 9 -33.64 23.16 -33.35
CA ALA A 9 -33.06 21.85 -33.58
C ALA A 9 -31.53 21.83 -33.41
N VAL A 10 -30.84 22.84 -33.94
CA VAL A 10 -29.38 23.00 -33.78
C VAL A 10 -28.99 23.19 -32.32
N VAL A 11 -29.73 24.04 -31.59
CA VAL A 11 -29.52 24.27 -30.15
C VAL A 11 -29.77 22.98 -29.36
N GLY A 12 -30.85 22.24 -29.65
CA GLY A 12 -31.15 20.96 -29.00
C GLY A 12 -30.05 19.91 -29.24
N ALA A 13 -29.55 19.80 -30.48
CA ALA A 13 -28.46 18.90 -30.81
C ALA A 13 -27.15 19.29 -30.10
N LEU A 14 -26.80 20.57 -30.03
CA LEU A 14 -25.62 21.04 -29.30
C LEU A 14 -25.70 20.75 -27.81
N ILE A 15 -26.86 20.99 -27.18
CA ILE A 15 -27.07 20.70 -25.75
C ILE A 15 -26.95 19.20 -25.47
N ALA A 16 -27.56 18.36 -26.31
CA ALA A 16 -27.48 16.90 -26.18
C ALA A 16 -26.03 16.41 -26.29
N THR A 17 -25.28 16.92 -27.27
CA THR A 17 -23.89 16.52 -27.52
C THR A 17 -22.95 16.99 -26.41
N ALA A 18 -23.12 18.23 -25.93
CA ALA A 18 -22.37 18.77 -24.80
C ALA A 18 -22.65 18.00 -23.50
N SER A 19 -23.92 17.63 -23.26
CA SER A 19 -24.32 16.83 -22.10
C SER A 19 -23.72 15.43 -22.14
N ALA A 20 -23.75 14.77 -23.31
CA ALA A 20 -23.12 13.47 -23.52
C ALA A 20 -21.60 13.54 -23.29
N ALA A 21 -20.92 14.54 -23.84
CA ALA A 21 -19.48 14.73 -23.66
C ALA A 21 -19.07 14.97 -22.19
N VAL A 22 -19.87 15.74 -21.44
CA VAL A 22 -19.65 15.97 -20.00
C VAL A 22 -19.86 14.68 -19.19
N LEU A 23 -20.90 13.92 -19.51
CA LEU A 23 -21.16 12.62 -18.88
C LEU A 23 -20.02 11.63 -19.15
N ASP A 24 -19.57 11.51 -20.40
CA ASP A 24 -18.46 10.64 -20.78
C ASP A 24 -17.14 11.07 -20.12
N ARG A 25 -16.87 12.38 -20.03
CA ARG A 25 -15.70 12.90 -19.30
C ARG A 25 -15.76 12.52 -17.82
N SER A 26 -16.94 12.62 -17.20
CA SER A 26 -17.13 12.25 -15.79
C SER A 26 -16.93 10.76 -15.55
N ARG A 27 -17.44 9.93 -16.47
CA ARG A 27 -17.29 8.47 -16.44
C ARG A 27 -15.84 8.07 -16.61
N TRP A 28 -15.14 8.64 -17.59
CA TRP A 28 -13.72 8.39 -17.81
C TRP A 28 -12.88 8.73 -16.58
N ARG A 29 -13.13 9.88 -15.93
CA ARG A 29 -12.43 10.25 -14.70
C ARG A 29 -12.67 9.24 -13.58
N ARG A 30 -13.91 8.83 -13.36
CA ARG A 30 -14.25 7.81 -12.34
C ARG A 30 -13.55 6.49 -12.63
N GLU A 31 -13.57 6.02 -13.88
CA GLU A 31 -12.89 4.78 -14.25
C GLU A 31 -11.38 4.84 -14.02
N GLN A 32 -10.73 5.99 -14.25
CA GLN A 32 -9.31 6.18 -13.94
C GLN A 32 -9.03 6.18 -12.44
N ASP A 33 -9.88 6.86 -11.65
CA ASP A 33 -9.77 6.89 -10.19
C ASP A 33 -9.95 5.49 -9.60
N ASP A 34 -10.94 4.73 -10.08
CA ASP A 34 -11.20 3.35 -9.66
C ASP A 34 -10.03 2.42 -10.00
N ARG A 35 -9.43 2.58 -11.20
CA ARG A 35 -8.23 1.82 -11.59
C ARG A 35 -7.03 2.13 -10.70
N LEU A 36 -6.81 3.41 -10.38
CA LEU A 36 -5.72 3.82 -9.49
C LEU A 36 -5.92 3.29 -8.07
N LEU A 37 -7.14 3.36 -7.53
CA LEU A 37 -7.50 2.78 -6.24
C LEU A 37 -7.31 1.25 -6.22
N GLY A 38 -7.69 0.57 -7.31
CA GLY A 38 -7.44 -0.85 -7.50
C GLY A 38 -5.94 -1.18 -7.47
N ALA A 39 -5.13 -0.46 -8.25
CA ALA A 39 -3.68 -0.64 -8.29
C ALA A 39 -3.03 -0.41 -6.92
N ARG A 40 -3.44 0.63 -6.20
CA ARG A 40 -2.95 0.91 -4.83
C ARG A 40 -3.34 -0.20 -3.85
N ARG A 41 -4.59 -0.68 -3.90
CA ARG A 41 -5.04 -1.78 -3.02
C ARG A 41 -4.21 -3.04 -3.23
N THR A 42 -3.95 -3.42 -4.48
CA THR A 42 -3.10 -4.57 -4.80
C THR A 42 -1.68 -4.35 -4.26
N LEU A 43 -1.06 -3.22 -4.60
CA LEU A 43 0.29 -2.89 -4.15
C LEU A 43 0.43 -2.88 -2.62
N TYR A 44 -0.55 -2.33 -1.90
CA TYR A 44 -0.55 -2.30 -0.43
C TYR A 44 -0.65 -3.72 0.14
N GLY A 45 -1.46 -4.58 -0.48
CA GLY A 45 -1.53 -6.00 -0.13
C GLY A 45 -0.19 -6.71 -0.32
N ASP A 46 0.41 -6.57 -1.50
CA ASP A 46 1.69 -7.20 -1.84
C ASP A 46 2.81 -6.76 -0.90
N TYR A 47 2.84 -5.48 -0.55
CA TYR A 47 3.82 -4.94 0.38
C TYR A 47 3.66 -5.52 1.79
N LEU A 48 2.43 -5.57 2.31
CA LEU A 48 2.15 -6.17 3.61
C LEU A 48 2.46 -7.67 3.65
N THR A 49 2.22 -8.38 2.55
CA THR A 49 2.58 -9.80 2.40
C THR A 49 4.09 -9.98 2.49
N CYS A 50 4.88 -9.21 1.72
CA CYS A 50 6.33 -9.29 1.77
C CYS A 50 6.89 -9.06 3.18
N LEU A 51 6.43 -8.00 3.85
CA LEU A 51 6.87 -7.69 5.21
C LEU A 51 6.51 -8.82 6.20
N SER A 52 5.33 -9.43 6.04
CA SER A 52 4.88 -10.52 6.90
C SER A 52 5.69 -11.81 6.69
N GLU A 53 6.01 -12.15 5.45
CA GLU A 53 6.85 -13.30 5.10
C GLU A 53 8.26 -13.16 5.67
N ALA A 54 8.91 -12.00 5.44
CA ALA A 54 10.23 -11.72 5.99
C ALA A 54 10.23 -11.79 7.53
N ARG A 55 9.26 -11.14 8.19
CA ARG A 55 9.10 -11.20 9.65
C ARG A 55 8.92 -12.63 10.16
N ASN A 56 8.14 -13.45 9.46
CA ASN A 56 7.91 -14.84 9.86
C ASN A 56 9.21 -15.64 9.84
N THR A 57 10.08 -15.41 8.85
CA THR A 57 11.43 -16.00 8.81
C THR A 57 12.26 -15.54 10.00
N PHE A 58 12.29 -14.24 10.33
CA PHE A 58 13.05 -13.73 11.48
C PHE A 58 12.57 -14.31 12.80
N ARG A 59 11.25 -14.49 12.94
CA ARG A 59 10.65 -15.15 14.11
C ARG A 59 11.06 -16.62 14.21
N GLY A 60 11.25 -17.29 13.08
CA GLY A 60 11.85 -18.63 13.02
C GLY A 60 13.31 -18.62 13.47
N LEU A 61 14.10 -17.71 12.94
CA LEU A 61 15.52 -17.55 13.29
C LEU A 61 15.73 -17.25 14.78
N ALA A 62 14.93 -16.36 15.36
CA ALA A 62 15.03 -15.97 16.77
C ALA A 62 14.62 -17.07 17.76
N ARG A 63 14.02 -18.18 17.28
CA ARG A 63 13.72 -19.37 18.08
C ARG A 63 14.66 -20.54 17.80
N ASN A 64 15.52 -20.42 16.79
CA ASN A 64 16.42 -21.48 16.40
C ASN A 64 17.80 -21.27 17.05
N HIS A 65 18.09 -22.07 18.06
CA HIS A 65 19.35 -22.04 18.80
C HIS A 65 20.51 -22.70 18.04
N ASP A 66 20.21 -23.65 17.16
CA ASP A 66 21.19 -24.56 16.56
C ASP A 66 21.75 -24.07 15.22
N MET A 67 21.13 -23.04 14.62
CA MET A 67 21.57 -22.50 13.33
C MET A 67 22.89 -21.73 13.46
N GLY A 68 23.85 -22.08 12.61
CA GLY A 68 25.15 -21.40 12.55
C GLY A 68 25.04 -19.92 12.11
N PRO A 69 25.96 -19.04 12.56
CA PRO A 69 25.86 -17.60 12.35
C PRO A 69 25.87 -17.18 10.86
N VAL A 70 26.65 -17.86 10.02
CA VAL A 70 26.73 -17.56 8.57
C VAL A 70 25.42 -17.88 7.87
N GLU A 71 24.84 -19.05 8.17
CA GLU A 71 23.57 -19.48 7.61
C GLU A 71 22.43 -18.57 8.07
N ARG A 72 22.38 -18.27 9.38
CA ARG A 72 21.40 -17.34 9.97
C ARG A 72 21.41 -15.98 9.28
N ALA A 73 22.58 -15.39 9.10
CA ALA A 73 22.70 -14.08 8.45
C ALA A 73 22.32 -14.13 6.96
N ARG A 74 22.62 -15.23 6.26
CA ARG A 74 22.19 -15.44 4.87
C ARG A 74 20.66 -15.54 4.79
N THR A 75 20.04 -16.43 5.57
CA THR A 75 18.59 -16.61 5.60
C THR A 75 17.84 -15.32 5.95
N ALA A 76 18.35 -14.54 6.90
CA ALA A 76 17.77 -13.24 7.25
C ALA A 76 17.85 -12.23 6.09
N ARG A 77 18.98 -12.19 5.37
CA ARG A 77 19.15 -11.29 4.22
C ARG A 77 18.26 -11.71 3.04
N ASP A 78 18.27 -12.99 2.70
CA ASP A 78 17.57 -13.53 1.53
C ASP A 78 16.05 -13.40 1.68
N SER A 79 15.52 -13.65 2.88
CA SER A 79 14.08 -13.46 3.16
C SER A 79 13.63 -12.01 3.15
N PHE A 80 14.53 -11.05 3.37
CA PHE A 80 14.20 -9.62 3.32
C PHE A 80 14.36 -9.00 1.92
N ALA A 81 15.18 -9.60 1.06
CA ALA A 81 15.54 -9.05 -0.24
C ALA A 81 14.34 -8.73 -1.15
N PRO A 82 13.26 -9.55 -1.22
CA PRO A 82 12.10 -9.23 -2.05
C PRO A 82 11.42 -7.90 -1.70
N CYS A 83 11.52 -7.46 -0.44
CA CYS A 83 10.81 -6.26 0.01
C CYS A 83 11.39 -4.96 -0.54
N TYR A 84 12.62 -4.97 -1.06
CA TYR A 84 13.15 -3.81 -1.78
C TYR A 84 12.38 -3.53 -3.08
N GLY A 85 12.03 -4.57 -3.83
CA GLY A 85 11.29 -4.40 -5.10
C GLY A 85 9.93 -3.73 -4.87
N VAL A 86 9.17 -4.24 -3.90
CA VAL A 86 7.84 -3.68 -3.59
C VAL A 86 7.96 -2.28 -2.94
N ARG A 87 9.02 -2.02 -2.16
CA ARG A 87 9.30 -0.68 -1.61
C ARG A 87 9.50 0.36 -2.71
N TYR A 88 10.21 0.04 -3.79
CA TYR A 88 10.36 0.98 -4.90
C TYR A 88 9.03 1.28 -5.59
N GLN A 89 8.17 0.27 -5.75
CA GLN A 89 6.82 0.49 -6.28
C GLN A 89 5.97 1.37 -5.35
N MET A 90 6.06 1.17 -4.04
CA MET A 90 5.40 2.03 -3.04
C MET A 90 5.80 3.50 -3.23
N SER A 91 7.09 3.79 -3.43
CA SER A 91 7.58 5.17 -3.61
C SER A 91 7.02 5.89 -4.84
N ILE A 92 6.56 5.14 -5.86
CA ILE A 92 6.04 5.68 -7.12
C ILE A 92 4.52 5.82 -7.06
N THR A 93 3.81 4.84 -6.50
CA THR A 93 2.35 4.70 -6.66
C THR A 93 1.56 5.12 -5.43
N ALA A 94 2.13 4.98 -4.23
CA ALA A 94 1.43 5.24 -2.99
C ALA A 94 1.31 6.75 -2.71
N ALA A 95 0.29 7.14 -1.96
CA ALA A 95 0.19 8.52 -1.48
C ALA A 95 1.32 8.83 -0.49
N SER A 96 1.77 10.08 -0.44
CA SER A 96 2.90 10.52 0.39
C SER A 96 2.83 10.05 1.86
N PRO A 97 1.69 10.14 2.58
CA PRO A 97 1.59 9.63 3.96
C PRO A 97 1.83 8.12 4.06
N VAL A 98 1.38 7.35 3.06
CA VAL A 98 1.60 5.91 2.99
C VAL A 98 3.07 5.60 2.70
N VAL A 99 3.72 6.36 1.81
CA VAL A 99 5.16 6.23 1.55
C VAL A 99 5.95 6.42 2.84
N THR A 100 5.73 7.52 3.57
CA THR A 100 6.43 7.78 4.83
C THR A 100 6.24 6.67 5.86
N ALA A 101 5.00 6.20 6.04
CA ALA A 101 4.71 5.11 6.98
C ALA A 101 5.32 3.77 6.51
N SER A 102 5.40 3.53 5.20
CA SER A 102 5.99 2.32 4.62
C SER A 102 7.49 2.28 4.83
N GLU A 103 8.17 3.40 4.62
CA GLU A 103 9.60 3.57 4.88
C GLU A 103 9.95 3.33 6.36
N GLU A 104 9.11 3.81 7.27
CA GLU A 104 9.26 3.55 8.70
C GLU A 104 9.13 2.05 9.01
N ALA A 105 8.07 1.40 8.53
CA ALA A 105 7.85 -0.03 8.77
C ALA A 105 8.97 -0.89 8.16
N PHE A 106 9.45 -0.53 6.96
CA PHE A 106 10.58 -1.18 6.30
C PHE A 106 11.84 -1.09 7.15
N ARG A 107 12.15 0.10 7.66
CA ARG A 107 13.35 0.33 8.47
C ARG A 107 13.31 -0.47 9.76
N ARG A 108 12.19 -0.43 10.49
CA ARG A 108 12.02 -1.23 11.72
C ARG A 108 12.12 -2.72 11.46
N LEU A 109 11.57 -3.21 10.35
CA LEU A 109 11.68 -4.62 10.01
C LEU A 109 13.13 -5.02 9.68
N ARG A 110 13.87 -4.14 9.02
CA ARG A 110 15.30 -4.33 8.76
C ARG A 110 16.10 -4.34 10.07
N ASP A 111 15.73 -3.53 11.05
CA ASP A 111 16.39 -3.54 12.36
C ASP A 111 16.12 -4.89 13.09
N VAL A 112 14.89 -5.42 13.00
CA VAL A 112 14.55 -6.79 13.47
C VAL A 112 15.32 -7.87 12.71
N ARG A 113 15.50 -7.73 11.39
CA ARG A 113 16.32 -8.62 10.58
C ARG A 113 17.75 -8.66 11.10
N ASP A 114 18.32 -7.50 11.41
CA ASP A 114 19.71 -7.38 11.83
C ASP A 114 19.91 -8.04 13.22
N LEU A 115 18.96 -7.87 14.13
CA LEU A 115 18.92 -8.59 15.41
C LEU A 115 18.83 -10.11 15.21
N ALA A 116 17.92 -10.57 14.34
CA ALA A 116 17.76 -11.99 14.02
C ALA A 116 19.02 -12.56 13.36
N ALA A 117 19.67 -11.82 12.46
CA ALA A 117 20.90 -12.22 11.79
C ALA A 117 22.06 -12.36 12.78
N ALA A 118 22.13 -11.47 13.78
CA ALA A 118 23.11 -11.52 14.86
C ALA A 118 22.89 -12.69 15.84
N GLY A 119 21.75 -13.39 15.76
CA GLY A 119 21.42 -14.48 16.67
C GLY A 119 20.72 -14.05 17.95
N THR A 120 20.20 -12.82 18.01
CA THR A 120 19.36 -12.36 19.12
C THR A 120 18.11 -13.22 19.18
N LEU A 121 17.80 -13.75 20.36
CA LEU A 121 16.74 -14.72 20.57
C LEU A 121 15.43 -14.05 20.97
N ALA A 122 14.31 -14.76 20.79
CA ALA A 122 12.98 -14.23 21.05
C ALA A 122 12.73 -13.85 22.53
N GLY A 123 13.50 -14.43 23.46
CA GLY A 123 13.46 -14.10 24.88
C GLY A 123 14.23 -12.82 25.24
N ASP A 124 15.07 -12.32 24.33
CA ASP A 124 15.89 -11.14 24.60
C ASP A 124 15.04 -9.87 24.47
N GLU A 125 15.29 -8.92 25.37
CA GLU A 125 14.62 -7.61 25.37
C GLU A 125 14.88 -6.85 24.06
N ALA A 126 16.08 -6.97 23.50
CA ALA A 126 16.43 -6.34 22.23
C ALA A 126 15.53 -6.83 21.08
N TYR A 127 15.30 -8.14 20.96
CA TYR A 127 14.45 -8.70 19.91
C TYR A 127 12.98 -8.37 20.12
N SER A 128 12.49 -8.53 21.35
CA SER A 128 11.10 -8.24 21.69
C SER A 128 10.76 -6.75 21.56
N GLY A 129 11.66 -5.85 21.96
CA GLY A 129 11.58 -4.41 21.75
C GLY A 129 11.56 -4.03 20.28
N GLY A 130 12.52 -4.51 19.49
CA GLY A 130 12.56 -4.25 18.04
C GLY A 130 11.29 -4.75 17.33
N ARG A 131 10.75 -5.91 17.73
CA ARG A 131 9.48 -6.42 17.22
C ARG A 131 8.30 -5.51 17.57
N ALA A 132 8.22 -5.02 18.81
CA ALA A 132 7.16 -4.12 19.25
C ALA A 132 7.20 -2.79 18.47
N GLU A 133 8.39 -2.24 18.25
CA GLU A 133 8.59 -1.05 17.43
C GLU A 133 8.14 -1.24 15.97
N TYR A 134 8.50 -2.38 15.37
CA TYR A 134 8.02 -2.75 14.05
C TYR A 134 6.49 -2.90 14.00
N GLU A 135 5.88 -3.54 15.00
CA GLU A 135 4.42 -3.69 15.07
C GLU A 135 3.71 -2.33 15.18
N ALA A 136 4.26 -1.39 15.94
CA ALA A 136 3.75 -0.03 16.01
C ALA A 136 3.88 0.72 14.67
N ALA A 137 5.00 0.57 13.96
CA ALA A 137 5.18 1.14 12.63
C ALA A 137 4.22 0.52 11.60
N LEU A 138 4.01 -0.79 11.66
CA LEU A 138 3.07 -1.51 10.79
C LEU A 138 1.62 -1.09 11.04
N ALA A 139 1.25 -0.81 12.29
CA ALA A 139 -0.07 -0.27 12.62
C ALA A 139 -0.30 1.11 11.98
N ARG A 140 0.68 2.01 12.07
CA ARG A 140 0.63 3.33 11.41
C ARG A 140 0.55 3.23 9.89
N LEU A 141 1.30 2.29 9.29
CA LEU A 141 1.21 2.01 7.86
C LEU A 141 -0.19 1.58 7.44
N ARG A 142 -0.78 0.62 8.15
CA ARG A 142 -2.14 0.14 7.84
C ARG A 142 -3.19 1.24 8.02
N GLU A 143 -3.01 2.12 8.99
CA GLU A 143 -3.87 3.30 9.15
C GLU A 143 -3.77 4.23 7.94
N ALA A 144 -2.55 4.60 7.54
CA ALA A 144 -2.33 5.45 6.36
C ALA A 144 -2.92 4.84 5.09
N MET A 145 -2.75 3.53 4.88
CA MET A 145 -3.35 2.79 3.75
C MET A 145 -4.88 2.82 3.79
N ARG A 146 -5.49 2.65 4.98
CA ARG A 146 -6.95 2.69 5.16
C ARG A 146 -7.53 4.07 4.86
N LEU A 147 -6.84 5.13 5.28
CA LEU A 147 -7.21 6.51 4.97
C LEU A 147 -7.09 6.79 3.47
N ASP A 148 -5.98 6.40 2.85
CA ASP A 148 -5.75 6.59 1.40
C ASP A 148 -6.77 5.84 0.53
N LEU A 149 -7.14 4.61 0.90
CA LEU A 149 -8.17 3.83 0.21
C LEU A 149 -9.60 4.30 0.50
N GLY A 150 -9.78 5.34 1.31
CA GLY A 150 -11.09 5.93 1.57
C GLY A 150 -11.98 5.09 2.49
N SER A 151 -11.46 4.10 3.23
CA SER A 151 -12.27 3.23 4.10
C SER A 151 -12.97 3.96 5.27
N HIS A 152 -12.57 5.21 5.56
CA HIS A 152 -13.26 6.13 6.47
C HIS A 152 -14.51 6.83 5.88
N ARG A 153 -14.77 6.72 4.57
CA ARG A 153 -15.95 7.34 3.94
C ARG A 153 -17.15 6.43 4.16
N VAL A 154 -17.97 6.75 5.16
CA VAL A 154 -19.33 6.21 5.28
C VAL A 154 -20.04 6.47 3.94
N PRO A 155 -20.64 5.47 3.27
CA PRO A 155 -21.40 5.71 2.06
C PRO A 155 -22.54 6.68 2.43
N SER A 156 -22.50 7.88 1.87
CA SER A 156 -23.66 8.77 1.93
C SER A 156 -24.82 8.04 1.28
N ARG A 157 -25.72 7.46 2.09
CA ARG A 157 -27.05 7.06 1.64
C ARG A 157 -27.66 8.32 1.02
N ARG A 158 -27.77 8.35 -0.31
CA ARG A 158 -28.60 9.35 -0.98
C ARG A 158 -30.07 8.90 -0.82
N PRO A 159 -30.98 9.81 -0.45
CA PRO A 159 -32.42 9.58 -0.51
C PRO A 159 -32.90 9.40 -1.95
#